data_AF-A0A250IIV5-F1
#
_entry.id   AF-A0A250IIV5-F1
#
_cell.length_a   1.000
_cell.length_b   1.000
_cell.length_c   1.000
_cell.angle_alpha   90.00
_cell.angle_beta   90.00
_cell.angle_gamma   90.00
#
_symmetry.space_group_name_H-M   'P 1'
#
loop_
_entity.id
_entity.type
_entity.pdbx_description
1 polymer ?
#
loop_
_entity_poly.entity_id
_entity_poly.type
_entity_poly.pdbx_seq_one_letter_code
_entity_poly.pdbx_strand_id
1 'polypeptide(L)'
;MTLKVVAFKRYMGKAGAGKEWHHVVEKRNAKRFGAEAIHNTENIIELEKSLHDRVSAFYSSIQKELTGSELTVRMCLESRSYEAQRQFGLQVIENIRRGVWR
;
A
#
# COMPACT_ATOMS: atom_id res chain seq x y z
N MET A 1 5.40 -9.85 -20.20
CA MET A 1 4.87 -10.97 -19.41
C MET A 1 4.36 -10.42 -18.07
N THR A 2 3.04 -10.30 -17.86
CA THR A 2 2.48 -9.61 -16.68
C THR A 2 2.42 -10.55 -15.47
N LEU A 3 3.39 -10.48 -14.57
CA LEU A 3 3.31 -11.12 -13.25
C LEU A 3 2.26 -10.38 -12.40
N LYS A 4 0.98 -10.70 -12.60
CA LYS A 4 -0.12 -10.18 -11.76
C LYS A 4 0.02 -10.78 -10.36
N VAL A 5 -0.30 -10.05 -9.29
CA VAL A 5 -0.41 -10.48 -7.87
C VAL A 5 -0.93 -11.92 -7.63
N VAL A 6 -1.76 -12.46 -8.53
CA VAL A 6 -2.17 -13.87 -8.51
C VAL A 6 -0.97 -14.81 -8.57
N ALA A 7 0.04 -14.53 -9.39
CA ALA A 7 1.30 -15.27 -9.46
C ALA A 7 2.09 -15.19 -8.14
N PHE A 8 2.17 -13.98 -7.55
CA PHE A 8 2.80 -13.80 -6.24
C PHE A 8 2.12 -14.64 -5.16
N LYS A 9 0.78 -14.54 -5.04
CA LYS A 9 0.02 -15.32 -4.05
C LYS A 9 0.08 -16.83 -4.31
N ARG A 10 0.19 -17.26 -5.58
CA ARG A 10 0.39 -18.68 -5.93
C ARG A 10 1.76 -19.19 -5.51
N TYR A 11 2.80 -18.35 -5.60
CA TYR A 11 4.16 -18.71 -5.21
C TYR A 11 4.38 -18.64 -3.69
N MET A 12 3.92 -17.56 -3.05
CA MET A 12 4.12 -17.30 -1.62
C MET A 12 3.06 -17.95 -0.73
N GLY A 13 1.92 -18.36 -1.29
CA GLY A 13 0.78 -18.85 -0.53
C GLY A 13 0.00 -17.74 0.18
N LYS A 14 -0.85 -18.15 1.13
CA LYS A 14 -1.59 -17.22 2.01
C LYS A 14 -0.60 -16.52 2.95
N ALA A 15 -0.88 -15.28 3.35
CA ALA A 15 -0.03 -14.50 4.27
C ALA A 15 0.03 -15.07 5.71
N GLY A 16 -0.70 -16.14 6.01
CA GLY A 16 -0.86 -16.71 7.35
C GLY A 16 -2.26 -16.49 7.92
N ALA A 17 -2.56 -17.18 9.01
CA ALA A 17 -3.83 -17.01 9.72
C ALA A 17 -3.92 -15.58 10.31
N GLY A 18 -5.04 -14.90 10.09
CA GLY A 18 -5.26 -13.52 10.59
C GLY A 18 -4.54 -12.42 9.80
N LYS A 19 -3.77 -12.76 8.76
CA LYS A 19 -2.94 -11.82 7.99
C LYS A 19 -3.35 -11.69 6.52
N GLU A 20 -2.99 -10.56 5.92
CA GLU A 20 -3.15 -10.29 4.48
C GLU A 20 -1.87 -9.70 3.87
N TRP A 21 -1.67 -9.99 2.58
CA TRP A 21 -0.60 -9.38 1.79
C TRP A 21 -0.98 -7.95 1.37
N HIS A 22 -0.17 -6.97 1.76
CA HIS A 22 -0.35 -5.56 1.46
C HIS A 22 0.71 -5.07 0.48
N HIS A 23 0.32 -4.25 -0.50
CA HIS A 23 1.29 -3.55 -1.35
C HIS A 23 1.60 -2.19 -0.74
N VAL A 24 2.87 -1.93 -0.40
CA VAL A 24 3.33 -0.63 0.16
C VAL A 24 3.12 0.48 -0.86
N VAL A 25 3.52 0.26 -2.11
CA VAL A 25 3.12 1.06 -3.28
C VAL A 25 1.96 0.37 -3.98
N GLU A 26 0.82 1.06 -4.06
CA GLU A 26 -0.44 0.44 -4.50
C GLU A 26 -0.36 -0.20 -5.89
N LYS A 27 -0.94 -1.41 -5.99
CA LYS A 27 -1.02 -2.23 -7.21
C LYS A 27 -1.45 -1.46 -8.47
N ARG A 28 -2.32 -0.46 -8.35
CA ARG A 28 -2.81 0.34 -9.48
C ARG A 28 -1.69 1.08 -10.23
N ASN A 29 -0.56 1.34 -9.58
CA ASN A 29 0.60 1.99 -10.19
C ASN A 29 1.44 1.08 -11.09
N ALA A 30 1.08 -0.20 -11.26
CA ALA A 30 1.82 -1.13 -12.12
C ALA A 30 1.93 -0.66 -13.58
N LYS A 31 0.97 0.12 -14.08
CA LYS A 31 1.06 0.74 -15.41
C LYS A 31 2.13 1.84 -15.49
N ARG A 32 2.42 2.51 -14.37
CA ARG A 32 3.33 3.65 -14.30
C ARG A 32 4.75 3.23 -13.92
N PHE A 33 4.90 2.34 -12.94
CA PHE A 33 6.20 1.91 -12.43
C PHE A 33 6.64 0.53 -12.94
N GLY A 34 5.79 -0.16 -13.69
CA GLY A 34 6.06 -1.51 -14.18
C GLY A 34 5.64 -2.60 -13.18
N ALA A 35 5.39 -3.80 -13.71
CA ALA A 35 4.94 -4.93 -12.92
C ALA A 35 6.02 -5.41 -11.92
N GLU A 36 7.29 -5.38 -12.33
CA GLU A 36 8.41 -5.86 -11.50
C GLU A 36 8.61 -5.01 -10.25
N ALA A 37 8.49 -3.68 -10.36
CA ALA A 37 8.58 -2.77 -9.23
C ALA A 37 7.41 -2.92 -8.23
N ILE A 38 6.23 -3.34 -8.72
CA ILE A 38 5.02 -3.42 -7.89
C ILE A 38 4.81 -4.82 -7.30
N HIS A 39 5.17 -5.88 -8.01
CA HIS A 39 4.84 -7.27 -7.68
C HIS A 39 6.04 -8.08 -7.19
N ASN A 40 6.78 -7.53 -6.23
CA ASN A 40 7.96 -8.16 -5.63
C ASN A 40 7.84 -8.22 -4.10
N THR A 41 8.75 -8.96 -3.47
CA THR A 41 8.83 -9.15 -2.01
C THR A 41 9.31 -7.91 -1.25
N GLU A 42 9.87 -6.90 -1.91
CA GLU A 42 10.28 -5.64 -1.29
C GLU A 42 9.14 -4.62 -1.17
N ASN A 43 8.12 -4.74 -2.03
CA ASN A 43 6.93 -3.89 -2.07
C ASN A 43 5.68 -4.58 -1.49
N ILE A 44 5.72 -5.89 -1.24
CA ILE A 44 4.61 -6.64 -0.66
C ILE A 44 5.00 -7.14 0.72
N ILE A 45 4.24 -6.74 1.74
CA ILE A 45 4.47 -7.13 3.13
C ILE A 45 3.24 -7.82 3.72
N GLU A 46 3.45 -8.65 4.75
CA GLU A 46 2.35 -9.20 5.55
C GLU A 46 1.88 -8.20 6.60
N LEU A 47 0.57 -8.04 6.73
CA LEU A 47 -0.06 -7.24 7.79
C LEU A 47 -1.16 -8.05 8.49
N GLU A 48 -1.35 -7.83 9.79
CA GLU A 48 -2.57 -8.24 10.49
C GLU A 48 -3.79 -7.66 9.77
N LYS A 49 -4.86 -8.46 9.61
CA LYS A 49 -6.04 -8.06 8.84
C LYS A 49 -6.62 -6.72 9.33
N SER A 50 -6.67 -6.50 10.64
CA SER A 50 -7.18 -5.25 11.21
C SER A 50 -6.29 -4.03 10.91
N LEU A 51 -4.98 -4.22 10.79
CA LEU A 51 -4.06 -3.17 10.34
C LEU A 51 -4.20 -2.92 8.84
N HIS A 52 -4.30 -3.99 8.05
CA HIS A 52 -4.54 -3.92 6.60
C HIS A 52 -5.82 -3.12 6.27
N ASP A 53 -6.91 -3.42 6.96
CA ASP A 53 -8.21 -2.76 6.78
C ASP A 53 -8.12 -1.26 7.12
N ARG A 54 -7.46 -0.90 8.24
CA ARG A 54 -7.27 0.51 8.63
C ARG A 54 -6.38 1.28 7.66
N VAL A 55 -5.28 0.69 7.21
CA VAL A 55 -4.41 1.31 6.17
C VAL A 55 -5.22 1.55 4.90
N SER A 56 -5.99 0.56 4.46
CA SER A 56 -6.82 0.69 3.25
C SER A 56 -7.90 1.78 3.38
N ALA A 57 -8.51 1.91 4.57
CA ALA A 57 -9.45 2.97 4.88
C ALA A 57 -8.78 4.35 4.85
N PHE A 58 -7.60 4.49 5.46
CA PHE A 58 -6.82 5.74 5.46
C PHE A 58 -6.51 6.23 4.04
N TYR A 59 -6.04 5.34 3.15
CA TYR A 59 -5.78 5.71 1.75
C TYR A 59 -7.04 6.18 0.99
N SER A 60 -8.22 5.74 1.44
CA SER A 60 -9.52 6.12 0.86
C SER A 60 -10.14 7.35 1.53
N SER A 61 -9.52 7.88 2.58
CA SER A 61 -9.96 9.07 3.31
C SER A 61 -9.35 10.36 2.75
N ILE A 62 -10.00 11.48 3.01
CA ILE A 62 -9.47 12.83 2.77
C ILE A 62 -8.81 13.30 4.07
N GLN A 63 -7.51 13.59 4.03
CA GLN A 63 -6.70 13.98 5.18
C GLN A 63 -6.14 15.39 4.97
N LYS A 64 -7.02 16.41 5.00
CA LYS A 64 -6.69 17.79 4.59
C LYS A 64 -5.48 18.36 5.32
N GLU A 65 -5.35 18.09 6.61
CA GLU A 65 -4.24 18.56 7.45
C GLU A 65 -2.91 17.94 7.04
N LEU A 66 -2.92 16.70 6.53
CA LEU A 66 -1.73 15.99 6.10
C LEU A 66 -1.36 16.30 4.64
N THR A 67 -2.35 16.38 3.76
CA THR A 67 -2.14 16.47 2.30
C THR A 67 -2.28 17.88 1.75
N GLY A 68 -2.89 18.81 2.51
CA GLY A 68 -3.27 20.14 2.03
C GLY A 68 -4.30 20.12 0.90
N SER A 69 -5.05 19.01 0.76
CA SER A 69 -5.92 18.77 -0.40
C SER A 69 -7.28 18.18 0.00
N GLU A 70 -8.30 18.46 -0.81
CA GLU A 70 -9.64 17.86 -0.76
C GLU A 70 -9.70 16.46 -1.40
N LEU A 71 -8.57 15.97 -1.93
CA LEU A 71 -8.47 14.66 -2.55
C LEU A 71 -8.19 13.57 -1.50
N THR A 72 -8.55 12.32 -1.83
CA THR A 72 -8.14 11.18 -1.00
C THR A 72 -6.62 11.07 -0.94
N VAL A 73 -6.08 10.53 0.15
CA VAL A 73 -4.63 10.30 0.31
C VAL A 73 -4.06 9.55 -0.91
N ARG A 74 -4.78 8.53 -1.40
CA ARG A 74 -4.46 7.79 -2.63
C ARG A 74 -4.29 8.71 -3.84
N MET A 75 -5.22 9.62 -4.07
CA MET A 75 -5.19 10.55 -5.20
C MET A 75 -4.05 11.56 -5.06
N CYS A 76 -3.76 12.05 -3.85
CA CYS A 76 -2.65 12.97 -3.60
C CYS A 76 -1.26 12.37 -3.95
N LEU A 77 -1.16 11.04 -3.95
CA LEU A 77 0.08 10.32 -4.24
C LEU A 77 0.28 10.02 -5.73
N GLU A 78 -0.73 10.18 -6.58
CA GLU A 78 -0.71 9.73 -7.98
C GLU A 78 0.43 10.31 -8.81
N SER A 79 0.88 11.52 -8.52
CA SER A 79 1.98 12.18 -9.22
C SER A 79 3.36 11.92 -8.61
N ARG A 80 3.43 11.43 -7.37
CA ARG A 80 4.70 11.23 -6.63
C ARG A 80 5.54 10.11 -7.23
N SER A 81 6.86 10.14 -7.01
CA SER A 81 7.77 9.07 -7.43
C SER A 81 7.48 7.77 -6.69
N TYR A 82 7.95 6.63 -7.22
CA TYR A 82 7.85 5.33 -6.55
C TYR A 82 8.46 5.40 -5.13
N GLU A 83 9.68 5.94 -5.01
CA GLU A 83 10.38 6.12 -3.73
C GLU A 83 9.51 6.89 -2.74
N ALA A 84 8.96 8.04 -3.15
CA ALA A 84 8.11 8.86 -2.28
C ALA A 84 6.82 8.14 -1.87
N GLN A 85 6.17 7.39 -2.79
CA GLN A 85 5.01 6.58 -2.45
C GLN A 85 5.37 5.47 -1.45
N ARG A 86 6.54 4.84 -1.61
CA ARG A 86 7.00 3.76 -0.73
C ARG A 86 7.32 4.26 0.67
N GLN A 87 8.10 5.34 0.78
CA GLN A 87 8.44 5.97 2.06
C GLN A 87 7.16 6.39 2.81
N PHE A 88 6.23 7.04 2.10
CA PHE A 88 4.95 7.44 2.69
C PHE A 88 4.11 6.23 3.11
N GLY A 89 4.04 5.17 2.29
CA GLY A 89 3.30 3.94 2.65
C GLY A 89 3.83 3.27 3.91
N LEU A 90 5.15 3.16 4.07
CA LEU A 90 5.76 2.66 5.31
C LEU A 90 5.41 3.55 6.52
N GLN A 91 5.43 4.86 6.33
CA GLN A 91 5.05 5.82 7.37
C GLN A 91 3.57 5.70 7.76
N VAL A 92 2.66 5.51 6.79
CA VAL A 92 1.23 5.29 7.05
C VAL A 92 1.02 4.04 7.89
N ILE A 93 1.64 2.93 7.50
CA ILE A 93 1.53 1.64 8.19
C ILE A 93 2.00 1.78 9.64
N GLU A 94 3.13 2.44 9.86
CA GLU A 94 3.68 2.64 11.21
C GLU A 94 2.82 3.57 12.06
N ASN A 95 2.37 4.71 11.53
CA ASN A 95 1.53 5.63 12.29
C ASN A 95 0.17 5.03 12.66
N ILE A 96 -0.45 4.26 11.77
CA ILE A 96 -1.72 3.57 12.05
C ILE A 96 -1.50 2.43 13.05
N ARG A 97 -0.38 1.71 12.95
CA ARG A 97 0.02 0.69 13.94
C ARG A 97 0.15 1.30 15.33
N ARG A 98 0.78 2.48 15.45
CA ARG A 98 0.94 3.23 16.70
C ARG A 98 -0.31 4.01 17.13
N GLY A 99 -1.36 4.05 16.31
CA GLY A 99 -2.60 4.78 16.60
C GLY A 99 -2.48 6.30 16.48
N VAL A 100 -1.41 6.80 15.86
CA VAL A 100 -1.15 8.23 15.59
C VAL A 100 -2.04 8.72 14.46
N TRP A 101 -2.20 7.92 13.40
CA TRP A 101 -3.10 8.20 12.27
C TRP A 101 -4.28 7.23 12.26
N ARG A 102 -5.42 7.68 11.71
CA ARG A 102 -6.67 6.93 11.64
C ARG A 102 -7.36 7.12 10.31
#